data_AF-A0A9E5BXT5-F1
#
_entry.id   AF-A0A9E5BXT5-F1
#
_cell.length_a   1.000
_cell.length_b   1.000
_cell.length_c   1.000
_cell.angle_alpha   90.00
_cell.angle_beta   90.00
_cell.angle_gamma   90.00
#
_symmetry.space_group_name_H-M   'P 1'
#
loop_
_entity.id
_entity.type
_entity.pdbx_description
1 polymer ?
#
loop_
_entity_poly.entity_id
_entity_poly.type
_entity_poly.pdbx_seq_one_letter_code
_entity_poly.pdbx_strand_id
1 'polypeptide(L)'
;MDYYLLLLRIVHILGGAFWAGSAFMLVQFVAPAVRLAGPEGAKFMQRLVLGTRFVLVTAATAGLTVLTGLLLYWRASGGLNTDWMSTGTGVMFTIGGLAGIIALFAGSAIGANSRKLANLGASLQGPPSPEQATEISGLQNRLSNLGAVTAILLLVTLIVMASAQNVFF
;
A
#
# COMPACT_ATOMS: atom_id res chain seq x y z
N MET A 1 19.15 -26.52 -5.39
CA MET A 1 18.55 -25.27 -4.88
C MET A 1 17.84 -24.59 -6.03
N ASP A 2 16.55 -24.29 -5.87
CA ASP A 2 15.79 -23.52 -6.86
C ASP A 2 16.07 -22.02 -6.62
N TYR A 3 17.10 -21.51 -7.30
CA TYR A 3 17.52 -20.10 -7.18
C TYR A 3 16.43 -19.13 -7.63
N TYR A 4 15.56 -19.55 -8.56
CA TYR A 4 14.44 -18.75 -9.02
C TYR A 4 13.41 -18.55 -7.91
N LEU A 5 13.00 -19.63 -7.22
CA LEU A 5 12.10 -19.54 -6.07
C LEU A 5 12.69 -18.72 -4.92
N LEU A 6 13.99 -18.88 -4.65
CA LEU A 6 14.68 -18.11 -3.62
C LEU A 6 14.65 -16.60 -3.95
N LEU A 7 14.97 -16.24 -5.19
CA LEU A 7 14.96 -14.84 -5.64
C LEU A 7 13.56 -14.22 -5.50
N LEU A 8 12.52 -14.92 -5.97
CA LEU A 8 11.14 -14.44 -5.85
C LEU A 8 10.75 -14.21 -4.40
N ARG A 9 11.09 -15.13 -3.48
CA ARG A 9 10.81 -14.99 -2.05
C ARG A 9 11.52 -13.79 -1.44
N ILE A 10 12.82 -13.62 -1.72
CA ILE A 10 13.60 -12.48 -1.20
C ILE A 10 12.99 -11.16 -1.65
N VAL A 11 12.72 -11.01 -2.96
CA VAL A 11 12.13 -9.78 -3.49
C VAL A 11 10.74 -9.54 -2.92
N HIS A 12 9.91 -10.58 -2.82
CA HIS A 12 8.56 -10.49 -2.26
C HIS A 12 8.57 -10.06 -0.79
N ILE A 13 9.40 -10.70 0.03
CA ILE A 13 9.47 -10.43 1.48
C ILE A 13 10.05 -9.05 1.74
N LEU A 14 11.20 -8.71 1.13
CA LEU A 14 11.84 -7.41 1.36
C LEU A 14 11.01 -6.26 0.79
N GLY A 15 10.44 -6.44 -0.40
CA GLY A 15 9.53 -5.46 -1.00
C GLY A 15 8.27 -5.27 -0.16
N GLY A 16 7.67 -6.37 0.29
CA GLY A 16 6.45 -6.35 1.10
C GLY A 16 6.68 -5.73 2.47
N ALA A 17 7.80 -6.07 3.13
CA ALA A 17 8.18 -5.48 4.41
C ALA A 17 8.40 -3.96 4.30
N PHE A 18 9.12 -3.50 3.27
CA PHE A 18 9.30 -2.07 3.04
C PHE A 18 7.98 -1.36 2.75
N TRP A 19 7.16 -1.92 1.84
CA TRP A 19 5.89 -1.33 1.44
C TRP A 19 4.90 -1.25 2.61
N ALA A 20 4.64 -2.37 3.28
CA ALA A 20 3.71 -2.43 4.41
C ALA A 20 4.23 -1.60 5.60
N GLY A 21 5.51 -1.72 5.92
CA GLY A 21 6.13 -0.92 6.99
C GLY A 21 6.02 0.58 6.74
N SER A 22 6.27 1.03 5.51
CA SER A 22 6.11 2.43 5.14
C SER A 22 4.65 2.90 5.25
N ALA A 23 3.70 2.07 4.84
CA ALA A 23 2.28 2.38 4.95
C ALA A 23 1.84 2.52 6.42
N PHE A 24 2.21 1.58 7.29
CA PHE A 24 1.89 1.67 8.72
C PHE A 24 2.56 2.87 9.39
N MET A 25 3.84 3.11 9.09
CA MET A 25 4.56 4.26 9.62
C MET A 25 3.87 5.58 9.24
N LEU A 26 3.49 5.70 7.96
CA LEU A 26 2.80 6.88 7.47
C LEU A 26 1.43 7.09 8.10
N VAL A 27 0.58 6.05 8.11
CA VAL A 27 -0.81 6.16 8.57
C VAL A 27 -0.86 6.36 10.08
N GLN A 28 -0.06 5.61 10.84
CA GLN A 28 -0.21 5.53 12.29
C GLN A 28 0.56 6.63 13.04
N PHE A 29 1.69 7.11 12.49
CA PHE A 29 2.59 8.01 13.20
C PHE A 29 2.83 9.32 12.45
N VAL A 30 3.23 9.24 11.17
CA VAL A 30 3.63 10.45 10.42
C VAL A 30 2.43 11.33 10.10
N ALA A 31 1.33 10.77 9.59
CA ALA A 31 0.15 11.56 9.22
C ALA A 31 -0.48 12.30 10.43
N PRO A 32 -0.65 11.67 11.61
CA PRO A 32 -1.05 12.39 12.82
C PRO A 32 -0.07 13.49 13.21
N ALA A 33 1.23 13.23 13.21
CA ALA A 33 2.25 14.23 13.56
C ALA A 33 2.24 15.42 12.59
N VAL A 34 2.10 15.17 11.28
CA VAL A 34 1.96 16.19 10.24
C VAL A 34 0.73 17.07 10.48
N ARG A 35 -0.41 16.46 10.83
CA ARG A 35 -1.63 17.21 11.16
C ARG A 35 -1.44 18.11 12.37
N LEU A 36 -0.82 17.60 13.43
CA LEU A 36 -0.54 18.36 14.67
C LEU A 36 0.46 19.50 14.43
N ALA A 37 1.43 19.31 13.53
CA ALA A 37 2.44 20.31 13.20
C ALA A 37 1.95 21.40 12.23
N GLY A 38 0.72 21.30 11.70
CA GLY A 38 0.13 22.31 10.83
C GLY A 38 0.98 22.63 9.58
N PRO A 39 1.28 23.91 9.29
CA PRO A 39 2.03 24.29 8.09
C PRO A 39 3.44 23.67 7.99
N GLU A 40 4.14 23.47 9.11
CA GLU A 40 5.48 22.86 9.09
C GLU A 40 5.41 21.37 8.75
N GLY A 41 4.37 20.68 9.23
CA GLY A 41 4.08 19.30 8.83
C GLY A 41 3.79 19.18 7.33
N ALA A 42 3.05 20.12 6.75
CA ALA A 42 2.78 20.15 5.32
C ALA A 42 4.05 20.32 4.49
N LYS A 43 4.97 21.21 4.91
CA LYS A 43 6.29 21.39 4.28
C LYS A 43 7.14 20.11 4.36
N PHE A 44 7.13 19.42 5.50
CA PHE A 44 7.82 18.13 5.65
C PHE A 44 7.29 17.10 4.64
N MET A 45 5.96 16.92 4.56
CA MET A 45 5.37 15.97 3.60
C MET A 45 5.67 16.34 2.16
N GLN A 46 5.66 17.63 1.82
CA GLN A 46 6.02 18.09 0.49
C GLN A 46 7.47 17.72 0.15
N ARG A 47 8.42 17.93 1.06
CA ARG A 47 9.82 17.52 0.87
C ARG A 47 9.98 16.01 0.79
N LEU A 48 9.25 15.24 1.59
CA LEU A 48 9.26 13.79 1.52
C LEU A 48 8.77 13.30 0.15
N VAL A 49 7.66 13.86 -0.35
CA VAL A 49 7.00 13.40 -1.58
C VAL A 49 7.72 13.89 -2.84
N LEU A 50 8.13 15.16 -2.88
CA LEU A 50 8.72 15.79 -4.07
C LEU A 50 10.24 15.87 -4.04
N GLY A 51 10.83 15.96 -2.84
CA GLY A 51 12.27 16.11 -2.64
C GLY A 51 13.02 14.79 -2.46
N THR A 52 12.31 13.66 -2.37
CA THR A 52 12.91 12.33 -2.24
C THR A 52 12.33 11.35 -3.25
N ARG A 53 12.89 10.14 -3.29
CA ARG A 53 12.38 9.03 -4.10
C ARG A 53 11.28 8.22 -3.38
N PHE A 54 10.74 8.69 -2.25
CA PHE A 54 9.81 7.92 -1.43
C PHE A 54 8.61 7.36 -2.22
N VAL A 55 7.95 8.20 -3.03
CA VAL A 55 6.80 7.76 -3.85
C VAL A 55 7.21 6.72 -4.88
N LEU A 56 8.33 6.95 -5.58
CA LEU A 56 8.85 6.04 -6.59
C LEU A 56 9.22 4.68 -5.98
N VAL A 57 9.99 4.69 -4.89
CA VAL A 57 10.46 3.47 -4.22
C VAL A 57 9.27 2.70 -3.66
N THR A 58 8.33 3.35 -2.98
CA THR A 58 7.15 2.68 -2.42
C THR A 58 6.29 2.05 -3.51
N ALA A 59 6.07 2.75 -4.63
CA ALA A 59 5.32 2.22 -5.77
C ALA A 59 6.04 1.04 -6.43
N ALA A 60 7.37 1.14 -6.60
CA ALA A 60 8.19 0.07 -7.16
C ALA A 60 8.17 -1.18 -6.26
N THR A 61 8.36 -1.01 -4.95
CA THR A 61 8.30 -2.13 -4.00
C THR A 61 6.91 -2.75 -3.94
N ALA A 62 5.83 -1.96 -3.99
CA ALA A 62 4.47 -2.47 -4.03
C ALA A 62 4.22 -3.32 -5.29
N GLY A 63 4.59 -2.79 -6.46
CA GLY A 63 4.46 -3.49 -7.74
C GLY A 63 5.29 -4.79 -7.78
N LEU A 64 6.55 -4.74 -7.34
CA LEU A 64 7.43 -5.91 -7.27
C LEU A 64 6.89 -6.96 -6.30
N THR A 65 6.36 -6.54 -5.14
CA THR A 65 5.75 -7.45 -4.17
C THR A 65 4.56 -8.18 -4.77
N VAL A 66 3.63 -7.46 -5.39
CA VAL A 66 2.46 -8.08 -6.03
C VAL A 66 2.88 -9.01 -7.16
N LEU A 67 3.78 -8.56 -8.05
CA LEU A 67 4.26 -9.38 -9.17
C LEU A 67 4.91 -10.68 -8.70
N THR A 68 5.85 -10.59 -7.76
CA THR A 68 6.52 -11.78 -7.22
C THR A 68 5.56 -12.68 -6.44
N GLY A 69 4.58 -12.10 -5.75
CA GLY A 69 3.51 -12.85 -5.07
C GLY A 69 2.64 -13.64 -6.04
N LEU A 70 2.27 -13.04 -7.18
CA LEU A 70 1.53 -13.71 -8.24
C LEU A 70 2.34 -14.87 -8.85
N LEU A 71 3.63 -14.68 -9.10
CA LEU A 71 4.51 -15.73 -9.62
C LEU A 71 4.69 -16.88 -8.62
N LEU A 72 4.85 -16.56 -7.33
CA LEU A 72 4.91 -17.55 -6.25
C LEU A 72 3.60 -18.34 -6.15
N TYR A 73 2.46 -17.66 -6.21
CA TYR A 73 1.14 -18.27 -6.19
C TYR A 73 0.92 -19.19 -7.39
N TRP A 74 1.26 -18.72 -8.61
CA TRP A 74 1.18 -19.51 -9.84
C TRP A 74 1.98 -20.80 -9.73
N ARG A 75 3.21 -20.70 -9.22
CA ARG A 75 4.10 -21.85 -9.07
C ARG A 75 3.63 -22.84 -7.99
N ALA A 76 3.11 -22.33 -6.87
CA ALA A 76 2.60 -23.14 -5.77
C ALA A 76 1.30 -23.87 -6.15
N SER A 77 0.42 -23.20 -6.88
CA SER A 77 -0.84 -23.76 -7.38
C SER A 77 -0.69 -24.63 -8.63
N GLY A 78 0.53 -24.80 -9.18
CA GLY A 78 0.73 -25.56 -10.41
C GLY A 78 0.00 -24.97 -11.63
N GLY A 79 -0.12 -23.63 -11.69
CA GLY A 79 -0.82 -22.93 -12.76
C GLY A 79 -2.32 -22.73 -12.50
N LEU A 80 -2.69 -22.36 -11.27
CA LEU A 80 -4.07 -22.14 -10.83
C LEU A 80 -4.92 -23.43 -10.77
N ASN A 81 -4.31 -24.53 -10.35
CA ASN A 81 -5.06 -25.77 -10.06
C ASN A 81 -6.04 -25.51 -8.90
N THR A 82 -7.34 -25.74 -9.16
CA THR A 82 -8.43 -25.47 -8.21
C THR A 82 -8.39 -26.39 -6.98
N ASP A 83 -7.86 -27.59 -7.11
CA ASP A 83 -7.76 -28.54 -5.99
C ASP A 83 -6.75 -28.02 -4.96
N TRP A 84 -5.61 -27.50 -5.43
CA TRP A 84 -4.65 -26.85 -4.54
C TRP A 84 -5.20 -25.56 -3.95
N MET A 85 -5.88 -24.72 -4.76
CA MET A 85 -6.44 -23.44 -4.31
C MET A 85 -7.55 -23.60 -3.25
N SER A 86 -8.25 -24.75 -3.25
CA SER A 86 -9.28 -25.08 -2.26
C SER A 86 -8.74 -25.69 -0.96
N THR A 87 -7.43 -26.02 -0.89
CA THR A 87 -6.78 -26.40 0.38
C THR A 87 -6.75 -25.22 1.35
N GLY A 88 -6.59 -25.49 2.65
CA GLY A 88 -6.45 -24.42 3.66
C GLY A 88 -5.34 -23.42 3.33
N THR A 89 -4.19 -23.91 2.86
CA THR A 89 -3.08 -23.06 2.39
C THR A 89 -3.44 -22.25 1.16
N GLY A 90 -4.05 -22.88 0.15
CA GLY A 90 -4.46 -22.23 -1.09
C GLY A 90 -5.45 -21.10 -0.82
N VAL A 91 -6.43 -21.33 0.06
CA VAL A 91 -7.41 -20.33 0.48
C VAL A 91 -6.72 -19.15 1.18
N MET A 92 -5.81 -19.41 2.13
CA MET A 92 -5.08 -18.35 2.83
C MET A 92 -4.26 -17.50 1.86
N PHE A 93 -3.47 -18.13 0.97
CA PHE A 93 -2.71 -17.39 -0.05
C PHE A 93 -3.60 -16.62 -1.01
N THR A 94 -4.80 -17.13 -1.32
CA THR A 94 -5.75 -16.42 -2.17
C THR A 94 -6.27 -15.15 -1.47
N ILE A 95 -6.66 -15.26 -0.19
CA ILE A 95 -7.14 -14.13 0.60
C ILE A 95 -6.05 -13.06 0.73
N GLY A 96 -4.84 -13.45 1.11
CA GLY A 96 -3.71 -12.53 1.23
C GLY A 96 -3.31 -11.90 -0.11
N GLY A 97 -3.30 -12.70 -1.18
CA GLY A 97 -3.02 -12.22 -2.54
C GLY A 97 -4.03 -11.17 -3.02
N LEU A 98 -5.33 -11.44 -2.85
CA LEU A 98 -6.39 -10.49 -3.19
C LEU A 98 -6.30 -9.22 -2.32
N ALA A 99 -6.06 -9.36 -1.02
CA ALA A 99 -5.90 -8.21 -0.12
C ALA A 99 -4.72 -7.31 -0.57
N GLY A 100 -3.58 -7.90 -0.92
CA GLY A 100 -2.41 -7.18 -1.44
C GLY A 100 -2.68 -6.49 -2.77
N ILE A 101 -3.40 -7.14 -3.70
CA ILE A 101 -3.79 -6.53 -4.98
C ILE A 101 -4.72 -5.32 -4.75
N ILE A 102 -5.74 -5.48 -3.89
CA ILE A 102 -6.66 -4.37 -3.57
C ILE A 102 -5.90 -3.23 -2.89
N ALA A 103 -4.95 -3.53 -2.00
CA ALA A 103 -4.11 -2.53 -1.35
C ALA A 103 -3.26 -1.73 -2.36
N LEU A 104 -2.74 -2.36 -3.41
CA LEU A 104 -2.00 -1.69 -4.48
C LEU A 104 -2.87 -0.66 -5.22
N PHE A 105 -4.11 -1.03 -5.56
CA PHE A 105 -5.05 -0.12 -6.21
C PHE A 105 -5.51 1.01 -5.28
N ALA A 106 -5.77 0.71 -4.01
CA ALA A 106 -6.09 1.72 -3.00
C ALA A 106 -4.93 2.73 -2.84
N GLY A 107 -3.68 2.26 -2.79
CA GLY A 107 -2.49 3.13 -2.77
C GLY A 107 -2.37 4.02 -4.02
N SER A 108 -2.70 3.49 -5.20
CA SER A 108 -2.75 4.28 -6.44
C SER A 108 -3.82 5.38 -6.37
N ALA A 109 -4.99 5.07 -5.81
CA ALA A 109 -6.06 6.03 -5.57
C ALA A 109 -5.66 7.12 -4.55
N ILE A 110 -4.89 6.78 -3.51
CA ILE A 110 -4.30 7.76 -2.58
C ILE A 110 -3.42 8.75 -3.35
N GLY A 111 -2.54 8.26 -4.22
CA GLY A 111 -1.67 9.11 -5.04
C GLY A 111 -2.46 10.04 -5.96
N ALA A 112 -3.52 9.55 -6.61
CA ALA A 112 -4.38 10.35 -7.47
C ALA A 112 -5.13 11.45 -6.70
N ASN A 113 -5.77 11.12 -5.58
CA ASN A 113 -6.48 12.10 -4.75
C ASN A 113 -5.52 13.12 -4.10
N SER A 114 -4.30 12.71 -3.75
CA SER A 114 -3.27 13.60 -3.21
C SER A 114 -2.83 14.65 -4.24
N ARG A 115 -2.63 14.23 -5.51
CA ARG A 115 -2.34 15.17 -6.61
C ARG A 115 -3.49 16.13 -6.86
N LYS A 116 -4.74 15.64 -6.84
CA LYS A 116 -5.92 16.49 -7.01
C LYS A 116 -6.01 17.55 -5.90
N LEU A 117 -5.77 17.15 -4.65
CA LEU A 117 -5.76 18.05 -3.50
C LEU A 117 -4.62 19.09 -3.61
N ALA A 118 -3.42 18.67 -4.02
CA ALA A 118 -2.28 19.57 -4.21
C ALA A 118 -2.55 20.59 -5.33
N ASN A 119 -3.08 20.15 -6.47
CA ASN A 119 -3.43 21.03 -7.59
C ASN A 119 -4.51 22.04 -7.21
N LEU A 120 -5.54 21.61 -6.48
CA LEU A 120 -6.59 22.49 -5.96
C LEU A 120 -5.99 23.53 -5.01
N GLY A 121 -5.14 23.11 -4.08
CA GLY A 121 -4.44 24.02 -3.16
C GLY A 121 -3.55 25.04 -3.88
N ALA A 122 -2.84 24.63 -4.94
CA ALA A 122 -2.01 25.53 -5.75
C ALA A 122 -2.82 26.53 -6.59
N SER A 123 -4.08 26.22 -6.90
CA SER A 123 -4.97 27.09 -7.68
C SER A 123 -5.69 28.16 -6.84
N LEU A 124 -5.58 28.11 -5.51
CA LEU A 124 -6.24 29.06 -4.62
C LEU A 124 -5.62 30.46 -4.75
N GLN A 125 -6.47 31.48 -4.93
CA GLN A 125 -6.08 32.89 -4.93
C GLN A 125 -6.68 33.60 -3.71
N GLY A 126 -6.34 33.11 -2.50
CA GLY A 126 -6.92 33.54 -1.23
C GLY A 126 -7.65 32.42 -0.49
N PRO A 127 -8.52 32.76 0.48
CA PRO A 127 -9.35 31.77 1.16
C PRO A 127 -10.21 30.95 0.18
N PRO A 128 -10.41 29.64 0.41
CA PRO A 128 -11.22 28.81 -0.47
C PRO A 128 -12.68 29.28 -0.54
N SER A 129 -13.31 29.22 -1.71
CA SER A 129 -14.77 29.34 -1.82
C SER A 129 -15.47 28.20 -1.07
N PRO A 130 -16.77 28.32 -0.73
CA PRO A 130 -17.52 27.24 -0.09
C PRO A 130 -17.48 25.91 -0.86
N GLU A 131 -17.52 25.96 -2.19
CA GLU A 131 -17.41 24.79 -3.07
C GLU A 131 -16.00 24.17 -2.98
N GLN A 132 -14.96 25.00 -3.03
CA GLN A 132 -13.57 24.56 -2.91
C GLN A 132 -13.29 23.95 -1.53
N ALA A 133 -13.83 24.55 -0.46
CA ALA A 133 -13.71 24.02 0.90
C ALA A 133 -14.40 22.64 1.04
N THR A 134 -15.55 22.47 0.40
CA THR A 134 -16.26 21.18 0.34
C THR A 134 -15.46 20.14 -0.44
N GLU A 135 -14.84 20.52 -1.55
CA GLU A 135 -14.00 19.61 -2.33
C GLU A 135 -12.71 19.21 -1.58
N ILE A 136 -12.05 20.17 -0.93
CA ILE A 136 -10.86 19.93 -0.09
C ILE A 136 -11.18 18.93 1.03
N SER A 137 -12.25 19.18 1.79
CA SER A 137 -12.66 18.30 2.89
C SER A 137 -13.07 16.90 2.39
N GLY A 138 -13.79 16.83 1.26
CA GLY A 138 -14.13 15.56 0.61
C GLY A 138 -12.90 14.75 0.20
N LEU A 139 -11.88 15.40 -0.37
CA LEU A 139 -10.61 14.75 -0.73
C LEU A 139 -9.83 14.29 0.50
N GLN A 140 -9.75 15.11 1.55
CA GLN A 140 -9.11 14.75 2.81
C GLN A 140 -9.77 13.51 3.46
N ASN A 141 -11.10 13.47 3.49
CA ASN A 141 -11.84 12.31 4.02
C ASN A 141 -11.58 11.04 3.20
N ARG A 142 -11.58 11.14 1.87
CA ARG A 142 -11.23 10.01 1.00
C ARG A 142 -9.81 9.52 1.24
N LEU A 143 -8.84 10.42 1.38
CA LEU A 143 -7.45 10.06 1.67
C LEU A 143 -7.32 9.34 3.01
N SER A 144 -8.01 9.82 4.05
CA SER A 144 -8.03 9.17 5.37
C SER A 144 -8.61 7.76 5.28
N ASN A 145 -9.78 7.61 4.63
CA ASN A 145 -10.45 6.31 4.49
C ASN A 145 -9.62 5.32 3.67
N LEU A 146 -9.06 5.76 2.54
CA LEU A 146 -8.18 4.94 1.72
C LEU A 146 -6.95 4.50 2.51
N GLY A 147 -6.33 5.40 3.29
CA GLY A 147 -5.19 5.06 4.15
C GLY A 147 -5.53 3.98 5.17
N ALA A 148 -6.67 4.11 5.86
CA ALA A 148 -7.14 3.12 6.82
C ALA A 148 -7.42 1.76 6.16
N VAL A 149 -8.14 1.75 5.02
CA VAL A 149 -8.42 0.54 4.25
C VAL A 149 -7.13 -0.14 3.79
N THR A 150 -6.18 0.61 3.24
CA THR A 150 -4.88 0.08 2.82
C THR A 150 -4.13 -0.54 3.99
N ALA A 151 -4.08 0.11 5.16
CA ALA A 151 -3.43 -0.43 6.35
C ALA A 151 -4.07 -1.76 6.80
N ILE A 152 -5.40 -1.85 6.81
CA ILE A 152 -6.12 -3.08 7.18
C ILE A 152 -5.83 -4.20 6.17
N LEU A 153 -5.86 -3.92 4.87
CA LEU A 153 -5.58 -4.92 3.83
C LEU A 153 -4.14 -5.45 3.92
N LEU A 154 -3.18 -4.57 4.18
CA LEU A 154 -1.79 -4.95 4.38
C LEU A 154 -1.61 -5.75 5.69
N LEU A 155 -2.36 -5.43 6.74
CA LEU A 155 -2.36 -6.21 7.97
C LEU A 155 -2.89 -7.64 7.73
N VAL A 156 -4.00 -7.78 7.01
CA VAL A 156 -4.52 -9.10 6.60
C VAL A 156 -3.48 -9.87 5.80
N THR A 157 -2.81 -9.21 4.85
CA THR A 157 -1.74 -9.82 4.04
C THR A 157 -0.61 -10.35 4.93
N LEU A 158 -0.13 -9.56 5.90
CA LEU A 158 0.93 -9.96 6.82
C LEU A 158 0.52 -11.10 7.74
N ILE A 159 -0.71 -11.09 8.28
CA ILE A 159 -1.24 -12.16 9.13
C ILE A 159 -1.28 -13.47 8.34
N VAL A 160 -1.78 -13.44 7.11
CA VAL A 160 -1.81 -14.60 6.21
C VAL A 160 -0.39 -15.12 5.95
N MET A 161 0.56 -14.23 5.62
CA MET A 161 1.95 -14.63 5.38
C MET A 161 2.60 -15.29 6.59
N ALA A 162 2.39 -14.72 7.79
CA ALA A 162 2.91 -15.28 9.03
C ALA A 162 2.26 -16.63 9.37
N SER A 163 0.95 -16.76 9.14
CA SER A 163 0.20 -17.98 9.44
C SER A 163 0.61 -19.14 8.53
N ALA A 164 0.90 -18.85 7.28
CA ALA A 164 1.32 -19.87 6.32
C ALA A 164 2.75 -20.37 6.55
N GLN A 165 3.62 -19.61 7.23
CA GLN A 165 4.96 -20.09 7.60
C GLN A 165 4.88 -21.31 8.53
N ASN A 166 3.87 -21.38 9.40
CA ASN A 166 3.69 -22.49 10.34
C ASN A 166 3.14 -23.78 9.69
N VAL A 167 2.85 -23.76 8.38
CA VAL A 167 2.35 -24.93 7.63
C VAL A 167 3.46 -25.59 6.79
N PHE A 168 4.65 -24.96 6.71
CA PHE A 168 5.76 -25.41 5.84
C PHE A 168 7.11 -25.56 6.57
N PHE A 169 7.09 -25.80 7.88
CA PHE A 169 8.23 -26.33 8.63
C PHE A 169 7.86 -27.66 9.28
#